data_AF-A0A838JN75-F1
#
_entry.id   AF-A0A838JN75-F1
#
_cell.length_a   1.000
_cell.length_b   1.000
_cell.length_c   1.000
_cell.angle_alpha   90.00
_cell.angle_beta   90.00
_cell.angle_gamma   90.00
#
_symmetry.space_group_name_H-M   'P 1'
#
loop_
_entity.id
_entity.type
_entity.pdbx_description
1 polymer ?
#
loop_
_entity_poly.entity_id
_entity_poly.type
_entity_poly.pdbx_seq_one_letter_code
_entity_poly.pdbx_strand_id
1 'polypeptide(L)'
;MATATEKVQENGKTNGTRELTTICGFCGVGCGLSIKVEDGVIQKVAGEKGNPSSKGEACIKGREGWRHLYSDRRITRPLIRKDGELVPASWDEALDLVASKMGEIKAEHGPYAFGAFSSSRSTNELNYLAGKFVREVLGNSNIDSCNRA
;
A
#
# COMPACT_ATOMS: atom_id res chain seq x y z
N MET A 1 7.37 18.01 7.32
CA MET A 1 7.83 16.99 6.35
C MET A 1 6.65 16.64 5.49
N ALA A 2 6.67 17.12 4.25
CA ALA A 2 5.58 17.21 3.28
C ALA A 2 4.51 16.11 3.38
N THR A 3 3.33 16.47 3.89
CA THR A 3 2.08 15.79 3.53
C THR A 3 1.82 16.02 2.05
N ALA A 4 0.97 15.18 1.43
CA ALA A 4 0.62 15.24 -0.01
C ALA A 4 -0.10 16.55 -0.47
N THR A 5 0.06 17.63 0.28
CA THR A 5 -0.40 19.00 0.08
C THR A 5 0.72 19.95 -0.36
N GLU A 6 2.00 19.54 -0.30
CA GLU A 6 3.09 20.40 -0.78
C GLU A 6 3.36 20.13 -2.27
N LYS A 7 3.31 21.17 -3.10
CA LYS A 7 3.84 21.14 -4.46
C LYS A 7 5.25 20.57 -4.38
N VAL A 8 5.49 19.40 -4.95
CA VAL A 8 6.84 18.83 -5.07
C VAL A 8 7.58 19.68 -6.09
N GLN A 9 8.20 20.77 -5.62
CA GLN A 9 9.14 21.56 -6.40
C GLN A 9 10.51 20.93 -6.28
N GLU A 10 10.90 20.14 -7.28
CA GLU A 10 12.28 19.73 -7.47
C GLU A 10 12.85 20.55 -8.64
N ASN A 11 13.91 21.33 -8.40
CA ASN A 11 14.63 22.10 -9.42
C ASN A 11 13.79 23.11 -10.25
N GLY A 12 12.76 23.74 -9.64
CA GLY A 12 12.00 24.82 -10.28
C GLY A 12 11.12 24.41 -11.45
N LYS A 13 10.90 23.10 -11.68
CA LYS A 13 9.95 22.58 -12.66
C LYS A 13 8.70 22.08 -11.95
N THR A 14 7.54 22.61 -12.34
CA THR A 14 6.25 22.03 -11.96
C THR A 14 6.14 20.63 -12.59
N ASN A 15 5.76 19.63 -11.80
CA ASN A 15 5.44 18.31 -12.31
C ASN A 15 4.17 18.46 -13.16
N GLY A 16 4.34 18.71 -14.46
CA GLY A 16 3.27 19.07 -15.39
C GLY A 16 2.07 18.11 -15.36
N THR A 17 1.00 18.51 -16.01
CA THR A 17 -0.22 17.70 -16.10
C THR A 17 0.06 16.35 -16.76
N ARG A 18 -0.33 15.26 -16.11
CA ARG A 18 -0.31 13.91 -16.67
C ARG A 18 -1.68 13.26 -16.55
N GLU A 19 -2.05 12.51 -17.57
CA GLU A 19 -3.18 11.60 -17.54
C GLU A 19 -2.67 10.17 -17.59
N LEU A 20 -3.21 9.32 -16.73
CA LEU A 20 -2.84 7.91 -16.65
C LEU A 20 -4.08 7.06 -16.42
N THR A 21 -3.98 5.80 -16.83
CA THR A 21 -5.03 4.80 -16.60
C THR A 21 -4.58 3.81 -15.53
N THR A 22 -5.53 3.31 -14.74
CA THR A 22 -5.28 2.29 -13.73
C THR A 22 -6.55 1.46 -13.48
N ILE A 23 -6.45 0.45 -12.62
CA ILE A 23 -7.57 -0.37 -12.19
C ILE A 23 -8.06 0.08 -10.81
N CYS A 24 -9.37 0.13 -10.66
CA CYS A 24 -10.04 0.39 -9.38
C CYS A 24 -9.73 -0.72 -8.38
N GLY A 25 -8.90 -0.42 -7.38
CA GLY A 25 -8.54 -1.37 -6.34
C GLY A 25 -9.55 -1.46 -5.21
N PHE A 26 -10.87 -1.49 -5.46
CA PHE A 26 -11.92 -1.50 -4.41
C PHE A 26 -12.72 -2.78 -4.26
N CYS A 27 -13.24 -3.34 -5.36
CA CYS A 27 -13.96 -4.61 -5.38
C CYS A 27 -13.48 -5.41 -6.59
N GLY A 28 -13.84 -6.68 -6.68
CA GLY A 28 -13.37 -7.60 -7.73
C GLY A 28 -13.85 -7.31 -9.16
N VAL A 29 -14.64 -6.26 -9.42
CA VAL A 29 -15.10 -5.92 -10.78
C VAL A 29 -13.94 -5.47 -11.68
N GLY A 30 -12.94 -4.79 -11.12
CA GLY A 30 -11.78 -4.33 -11.90
C GLY A 30 -12.11 -3.21 -12.90
N CYS A 31 -12.96 -2.25 -12.53
CA CYS A 31 -13.26 -1.09 -13.35
C CYS A 31 -11.96 -0.33 -13.73
N GLY A 32 -11.87 0.14 -14.97
CA GLY A 32 -10.76 1.00 -15.40
C GLY A 32 -11.02 2.44 -14.98
N LEU A 33 -9.96 3.13 -14.56
CA LEU A 33 -10.00 4.53 -14.13
C LEU A 33 -9.03 5.35 -14.97
N SER A 34 -9.49 6.51 -15.44
CA SER A 34 -8.64 7.58 -15.98
C SER A 34 -8.41 8.62 -14.88
N ILE A 35 -7.15 8.93 -14.62
CA ILE A 35 -6.71 9.82 -13.53
C ILE A 35 -5.91 10.97 -14.13
N LYS A 36 -6.36 12.19 -13.83
CA LYS A 36 -5.64 13.43 -14.13
C LYS A 36 -4.87 13.88 -12.89
N VAL A 37 -3.56 14.04 -13.02
CA VAL A 37 -2.65 14.49 -11.96
C VAL A 37 -1.98 15.79 -12.40
N GLU A 38 -1.96 16.79 -11.53
CA GLU A 38 -1.29 18.08 -11.74
C GLU A 38 -0.44 18.39 -10.52
N ASP A 39 0.84 18.73 -10.71
CA ASP A 39 1.79 19.01 -9.63
C ASP A 39 1.87 17.89 -8.57
N GLY A 40 1.70 16.63 -9.01
CA GLY A 40 1.68 15.46 -8.12
C GLY A 40 0.36 15.23 -7.37
N VAL A 41 -0.64 16.09 -7.56
CA VAL A 41 -1.94 16.02 -6.89
C VAL A 41 -3.01 15.50 -7.86
N ILE A 42 -3.82 14.54 -7.41
CA ILE A 42 -4.96 14.02 -8.18
C ILE A 42 -6.02 15.11 -8.27
N GLN A 43 -6.32 15.54 -9.49
CA GLN A 43 -7.33 16.56 -9.77
C GLN A 43 -8.68 15.94 -10.15
N LYS A 44 -8.65 14.81 -10.86
CA LYS A 44 -9.87 14.14 -11.35
C LYS A 44 -9.66 12.65 -11.53
N VAL A 45 -10.69 11.88 -11.19
CA VAL A 45 -10.81 10.46 -11.51
C VAL A 45 -12.15 10.21 -12.20
N ALA A 46 -12.11 9.52 -13.33
CA ALA A 46 -13.28 9.12 -14.11
C ALA A 46 -13.16 7.65 -14.54
N GLY A 47 -14.26 7.04 -14.98
CA GLY A 47 -14.20 5.72 -15.60
C GLY A 47 -13.50 5.77 -16.96
N GLU A 48 -12.65 4.78 -17.21
CA GLU A 48 -11.91 4.66 -18.47
C GLU A 48 -12.79 3.95 -19.52
N LYS A 49 -13.03 4.62 -20.66
CA LYS A 49 -14.03 4.19 -21.65
C LYS A 49 -13.68 2.87 -22.34
N GLY A 50 -12.39 2.61 -22.57
CA GLY A 50 -11.88 1.42 -23.23
C GLY A 50 -11.87 0.16 -22.35
N ASN A 51 -12.09 0.30 -21.05
CA ASN A 51 -12.00 -0.83 -20.13
C ASN A 51 -13.13 -1.84 -20.38
N PRO A 52 -12.81 -3.12 -20.64
CA PRO A 52 -13.81 -4.10 -21.04
C PRO A 52 -14.81 -4.45 -19.93
N SER A 53 -14.39 -4.35 -18.66
CA SER A 53 -15.24 -4.67 -17.50
C SER A 53 -16.30 -3.60 -17.23
N SER A 54 -15.92 -2.32 -17.39
CA SER A 54 -16.72 -1.18 -16.93
C SER A 54 -17.20 -0.23 -18.02
N LYS A 55 -16.58 -0.24 -19.22
CA LYS A 55 -16.96 0.55 -20.39
C LYS A 55 -17.15 2.05 -20.10
N GLY A 56 -16.28 2.63 -19.27
CA GLY A 56 -16.34 4.04 -18.86
C GLY A 56 -17.12 4.31 -17.58
N GLU A 57 -17.73 3.28 -16.97
CA GLU A 57 -18.43 3.42 -15.70
C GLU A 57 -17.50 3.28 -14.49
N ALA A 58 -17.86 3.98 -13.41
CA ALA A 58 -17.20 3.83 -12.11
C ALA A 58 -18.20 4.22 -11.02
N CYS A 59 -18.37 3.38 -10.00
CA CYS A 59 -19.21 3.73 -8.84
C CYS A 59 -18.54 4.81 -7.97
N ILE A 60 -19.26 5.29 -6.95
CA ILE A 60 -18.74 6.32 -6.03
C ILE A 60 -17.39 5.96 -5.40
N LYS A 61 -17.16 4.68 -5.06
CA LYS A 61 -15.87 4.22 -4.53
C LYS A 61 -14.73 4.41 -5.54
N GLY A 62 -14.97 4.09 -6.81
CA GLY A 62 -13.96 4.27 -7.86
C GLY A 62 -13.69 5.75 -8.16
N ARG A 63 -14.73 6.59 -8.18
CA ARG A 63 -14.62 8.02 -8.52
C ARG A 63 -14.03 8.88 -7.40
N GLU A 64 -14.39 8.60 -6.14
CA GLU A 64 -14.06 9.45 -4.99
C GLU A 64 -13.14 8.77 -3.98
N GLY A 65 -12.94 7.47 -4.09
CA GLY A 65 -12.26 6.69 -3.08
C GLY A 65 -10.82 7.11 -2.86
N TRP A 66 -10.13 7.67 -3.85
CA TRP A 66 -8.73 8.11 -3.76
C TRP A 66 -8.47 9.21 -2.71
N ARG A 67 -9.51 9.90 -2.23
CA ARG A 67 -9.37 11.01 -1.25
C ARG A 67 -8.72 10.58 0.06
N HIS A 68 -8.82 9.32 0.47
CA HIS A 68 -8.15 8.82 1.69
C HIS A 68 -6.63 8.93 1.64
N LEU A 69 -6.03 9.02 0.44
CA LEU A 69 -4.60 9.25 0.27
C LEU A 69 -4.14 10.57 0.89
N TYR A 70 -5.06 11.54 1.03
CA TYR A 70 -4.84 12.89 1.56
C TYR A 70 -5.37 13.06 2.99
N SER A 71 -5.81 12.00 3.67
CA SER A 71 -6.20 12.12 5.08
C SER A 71 -4.97 12.44 5.94
N ASP A 72 -5.15 13.43 6.80
CA ASP A 72 -4.36 13.75 7.99
C ASP A 72 -4.09 12.56 8.92
N ARG A 73 -4.96 11.55 8.93
CA ARG A 73 -4.78 10.30 9.70
C ARG A 73 -3.89 9.27 9.03
N ARG A 74 -3.38 9.52 7.82
CA ARG A 74 -2.50 8.59 7.11
C ARG A 74 -1.16 8.50 7.83
N ILE A 75 -0.75 7.28 8.20
CA ILE A 75 0.57 7.02 8.79
C ILE A 75 1.63 7.23 7.69
N THR A 76 2.60 8.10 7.96
CA THR A 76 3.64 8.53 7.01
C THR A 76 5.05 8.10 7.41
N ARG A 77 5.22 7.50 8.59
CA ARG A 77 6.50 6.99 9.10
C ARG A 77 6.27 5.77 10.00
N PRO A 78 7.29 4.90 10.16
CA PRO A 78 7.24 3.80 11.12
C PRO A 78 6.92 4.29 12.54
N LEU A 79 6.20 3.46 13.29
CA LEU A 79 5.93 3.66 14.70
C LEU A 79 6.35 2.39 15.45
N ILE A 80 7.09 2.54 16.55
CA ILE A 80 7.50 1.43 17.42
C ILE A 80 6.98 1.66 18.83
N ARG A 81 6.77 0.58 19.59
CA ARG A 81 6.28 0.68 20.96
C ARG A 81 7.42 0.86 21.94
N LYS A 82 7.43 1.95 22.71
CA LYS A 82 8.34 2.21 23.84
C LYS A 82 7.50 2.56 25.06
N ASP A 83 7.74 1.88 26.18
CA ASP A 83 7.00 2.09 27.44
C ASP A 83 5.47 2.05 27.30
N GLY A 84 4.97 1.14 26.46
CA GLY A 84 3.54 0.97 26.21
C GLY A 84 2.97 1.89 25.13
N GLU A 85 3.69 2.91 24.69
CA GLU A 85 3.19 3.93 23.74
C GLU A 85 3.81 3.79 22.34
N LEU A 86 3.06 4.14 21.29
CA LEU A 86 3.57 4.16 19.92
C LEU A 86 4.28 5.49 19.65
N VAL A 87 5.58 5.41 19.34
CA VAL A 87 6.42 6.57 19.04
C VAL A 87 7.00 6.49 17.63
N PRO A 88 7.20 7.62 16.92
CA PRO A 88 7.81 7.62 15.61
C PRO A 88 9.25 7.09 15.60
N ALA A 89 9.60 6.35 14.54
CA ALA A 89 10.92 5.77 14.33
C ALA A 89 11.41 6.00 12.89
N SER A 90 12.72 5.82 12.68
CA SER A 90 13.29 5.72 11.34
C SER A 90 12.98 4.35 10.71
N TRP A 91 13.17 4.23 9.39
CA TRP A 91 13.05 2.94 8.71
C TRP A 91 14.09 1.93 9.20
N ASP A 92 15.35 2.37 9.38
CA ASP A 92 16.43 1.50 9.85
C ASP A 92 16.13 0.99 11.27
N GLU A 93 15.77 1.87 12.21
CA GLU A 93 15.42 1.48 13.58
C GLU A 93 14.25 0.49 13.61
N ALA A 94 13.20 0.73 12.80
CA ALA A 94 12.03 -0.14 12.77
C ALA A 94 12.34 -1.51 12.16
N LEU A 95 13.08 -1.54 11.05
CA LEU A 95 13.43 -2.78 10.36
C LEU A 95 14.43 -3.61 11.16
N ASP A 96 15.45 -2.99 11.76
CA ASP A 96 16.44 -3.66 12.59
C ASP A 96 15.77 -4.29 13.83
N LEU A 97 14.86 -3.56 14.47
CA LEU A 97 14.11 -4.07 15.62
C LEU A 97 13.26 -5.30 15.23
N VAL A 98 12.52 -5.21 14.11
CA VAL A 98 11.68 -6.32 13.63
C VAL A 98 12.55 -7.52 13.25
N ALA A 99 13.63 -7.31 12.51
CA ALA A 99 14.53 -8.38 12.08
C ALA A 99 15.21 -9.08 13.27
N SER A 100 15.70 -8.32 14.25
CA SER A 100 16.29 -8.85 15.48
C SER A 100 15.27 -9.69 16.26
N LYS A 101 14.07 -9.17 16.51
CA LYS A 101 13.04 -9.91 17.27
C LYS A 101 12.52 -11.14 16.55
N MET A 102 12.34 -11.05 15.23
CA MET A 102 11.99 -12.23 14.43
C MET A 102 13.11 -13.27 14.43
N GLY A 103 14.38 -12.85 14.40
CA GLY A 103 15.52 -13.76 14.53
C GLY A 103 15.54 -14.50 15.87
N GLU A 104 15.38 -13.78 16.98
CA GLU A 104 15.30 -14.34 18.34
C GLU A 104 14.16 -15.37 18.46
N ILE A 105 12.94 -14.99 18.07
CA ILE A 105 11.76 -15.87 18.12
C ILE A 105 11.95 -17.10 17.26
N LYS A 106 12.54 -16.96 16.06
CA LYS A 106 12.80 -18.10 15.16
C LYS A 106 13.81 -19.07 15.79
N ALA A 107 14.84 -18.57 16.45
CA ALA A 107 15.85 -19.40 17.11
C ALA A 107 15.27 -20.15 18.32
N GLU A 108 14.39 -19.52 19.09
CA GLU A 108 13.81 -20.10 20.31
C GLU A 108 12.63 -21.04 20.02
N HIS A 109 11.73 -20.67 19.11
CA HIS A 109 10.45 -21.36 18.89
C HIS A 109 10.32 -22.01 17.51
N GLY A 110 11.33 -21.87 16.66
CA GLY A 110 11.35 -22.43 15.32
C GLY A 110 10.50 -21.64 14.31
N PRO A 111 10.50 -22.08 13.03
CA PRO A 111 9.88 -21.32 11.94
C PRO A 111 8.35 -21.27 12.04
N TYR A 112 7.68 -22.26 12.64
CA TYR A 112 6.22 -22.31 12.73
C TYR A 112 5.61 -21.39 13.80
N ALA A 113 6.44 -20.68 14.58
CA ALA A 113 6.00 -19.63 15.49
C ALA A 113 5.46 -18.38 14.76
N PHE A 114 5.72 -18.26 13.45
CA PHE A 114 5.26 -17.15 12.63
C PHE A 114 4.04 -17.51 11.80
N GLY A 115 3.24 -16.49 11.51
CA GLY A 115 2.24 -16.51 10.46
C GLY A 115 2.18 -15.14 9.77
N ALA A 116 1.75 -15.11 8.51
CA ALA A 116 1.52 -13.88 7.78
C ALA A 116 0.09 -13.81 7.24
N PHE A 117 -0.48 -12.61 7.29
CA PHE A 117 -1.74 -12.29 6.61
C PHE A 117 -1.45 -11.33 5.46
N SER A 118 -1.57 -11.81 4.23
CA SER A 118 -1.47 -10.99 3.03
C SER A 118 -2.81 -10.31 2.72
N SER A 119 -2.86 -9.56 1.61
CA SER A 119 -4.06 -8.78 1.27
C SER A 119 -4.48 -8.96 -0.18
N SER A 120 -5.76 -9.26 -0.39
CA SER A 120 -6.44 -9.23 -1.69
C SER A 120 -6.41 -7.86 -2.37
N ARG A 121 -6.15 -6.78 -1.61
CA ARG A 121 -6.06 -5.41 -2.09
C ARG A 121 -4.65 -5.04 -2.56
N SER A 122 -3.66 -5.87 -2.23
CA SER A 122 -2.30 -5.76 -2.74
C SER A 122 -2.21 -6.36 -4.13
N THR A 123 -1.15 -6.02 -4.86
CA THR A 123 -0.92 -6.61 -6.18
C THR A 123 -0.50 -8.08 -6.06
N ASN A 124 -0.58 -8.81 -7.18
CA ASN A 124 -0.15 -10.21 -7.23
C ASN A 124 1.34 -10.36 -6.93
N GLU A 125 2.17 -9.38 -7.32
CA GLU A 125 3.61 -9.35 -7.05
C GLU A 125 3.87 -9.23 -5.54
N LEU A 126 3.14 -8.37 -4.83
CA LEU A 126 3.26 -8.26 -3.37
C LEU A 126 2.79 -9.53 -2.66
N ASN A 127 1.71 -10.15 -3.12
CA ASN A 127 1.27 -11.44 -2.57
C ASN A 127 2.27 -12.56 -2.85
N TYR A 128 2.90 -12.56 -4.03
CA TYR A 128 3.99 -13.49 -4.34
C TYR A 128 5.19 -13.27 -3.41
N LEU A 129 5.60 -12.01 -3.21
CA LEU A 129 6.71 -11.68 -2.29
C LEU A 129 6.41 -12.07 -0.85
N ALA A 130 5.18 -11.83 -0.36
CA ALA A 130 4.75 -12.28 0.97
C ALA A 130 4.83 -13.81 1.08
N GLY A 131 4.32 -14.53 0.08
CA GLY A 131 4.39 -15.98 0.03
C GLY A 131 5.82 -16.53 -0.02
N LYS A 132 6.71 -15.86 -0.77
CA LYS A 132 8.13 -16.20 -0.84
C LYS A 132 8.84 -15.92 0.48
N PHE A 133 8.56 -14.79 1.12
CA PHE A 133 9.13 -14.44 2.41
C PHE A 133 8.78 -15.49 3.48
N VAL A 134 7.52 -15.89 3.59
CA VAL A 134 7.10 -16.89 4.57
C VAL A 134 7.74 -18.26 4.30
N ARG A 135 7.72 -18.71 3.04
CA ARG A 135 8.22 -20.06 2.69
C ARG A 135 9.75 -20.15 2.71
N GLU A 136 10.43 -19.17 2.13
CA GLU A 136 11.89 -19.24 1.94
C GLU A 136 12.66 -18.59 3.09
N VAL A 137 12.18 -17.47 3.64
CA VAL A 137 12.91 -16.74 4.69
C VAL A 137 12.49 -17.22 6.07
N LEU A 138 11.18 -17.31 6.33
CA LEU A 138 10.70 -17.81 7.63
C LEU A 138 10.80 -19.34 7.71
N GLY A 139 10.59 -20.06 6.60
CA GLY A 139 10.75 -21.51 6.54
C GLY A 139 9.49 -22.27 6.96
N ASN A 140 8.30 -21.73 6.70
CA ASN A 140 7.02 -22.37 7.02
C ASN A 140 5.96 -22.08 5.94
N SER A 141 4.75 -22.61 6.10
CA SER A 141 3.62 -22.41 5.18
C SER A 141 2.43 -21.66 5.80
N ASN A 142 2.62 -21.01 6.96
CA ASN A 142 1.60 -20.27 7.69
C ASN A 142 1.36 -18.90 7.03
N ILE A 143 0.73 -18.90 5.86
CA ILE A 143 0.30 -17.68 5.19
C ILE A 143 -1.15 -17.82 4.75
N ASP A 144 -1.94 -16.78 5.04
CA ASP A 144 -3.32 -16.66 4.60
C ASP A 144 -3.58 -15.23 4.10
N SER A 145 -4.77 -14.96 3.59
CA SER A 145 -5.16 -13.66 3.05
C SER A 145 -6.56 -13.24 3.52
N CYS A 146 -6.84 -11.94 3.49
CA CYS A 146 -8.19 -11.48 3.78
C CYS A 146 -9.21 -11.94 2.73
N ASN A 147 -10.41 -12.30 3.18
CA ASN A 147 -11.52 -12.79 2.33
C ASN A 147 -12.28 -11.70 1.57
N ARG A 148 -11.87 -10.43 1.68
CA ARG A 148 -12.62 -9.28 1.16
C ARG A 148 -11.95 -8.74 -0.10
N ALA A 149 -12.54 -8.98 -1.27
CA ALA A 149 -12.18 -8.28 -2.51
C ALA A 149 -12.75 -6.85 -2.52
#